data_AF-A0ABD3F1J2-F1
#
_entry.id   AF-A0ABD3F1J2-F1
#
_cell.length_a   1.000
_cell.length_b   1.000
_cell.length_c   1.000
_cell.angle_alpha   90.00
_cell.angle_beta   90.00
_cell.angle_gamma   90.00
#
_symmetry.space_group_name_H-M   'P 1'
#
loop_
_entity.id
_entity.type
_entity.pdbx_description
1 polymer ?
#
loop_
_entity_poly.entity_id
_entity_poly.type
_entity_poly.pdbx_seq_one_letter_code
_entity_poly.pdbx_strand_id
1 'polypeptide(L)'
;MVEAVRRRSATLGQEFSMLERLLLQTADDISKCLKVLKKGLGKFDSRNLPGFHYRSTSKYCLKVDIRVVKEMVSELRQVAKRISRSKSPSQSEVNAARISMNAAADALSDLNRAGQIYDENRGLDRQEAKMGDGKTSKNADTVETLVKSTLRENFTGFRHLEKQISIVEKALLPW
;
A
#
# COMPACT_ATOMS: atom_id res chain seq x y z
N MET A 1 6.63 42.42 -12.45
CA MET A 1 6.85 41.61 -11.22
C MET A 1 5.55 40.95 -10.73
N VAL A 2 4.45 41.70 -10.56
CA VAL A 2 3.15 41.19 -10.07
C VAL A 2 2.53 40.09 -10.96
N GLU A 3 2.58 40.23 -12.28
CA GLU A 3 2.07 39.25 -13.25
C GLU A 3 2.74 37.87 -13.13
N ALA A 4 4.07 37.86 -12.93
CA ALA A 4 4.88 36.65 -12.82
C ALA A 4 4.59 35.90 -11.51
N VAL A 5 4.42 36.63 -10.39
CA VAL A 5 4.03 36.06 -9.10
C VAL A 5 2.64 35.42 -9.17
N ARG A 6 1.69 36.08 -9.85
CA ARG A 6 0.31 35.57 -10.03
C ARG A 6 0.25 34.30 -10.89
N ARG A 7 1.06 34.22 -11.95
CA ARG A 7 1.15 32.99 -12.77
C ARG A 7 1.75 31.83 -11.97
N ARG A 8 2.78 32.12 -11.17
CA ARG A 8 3.45 31.10 -10.34
C ARG A 8 2.54 30.54 -9.26
N SER A 9 1.75 31.38 -8.59
CA SER A 9 0.77 30.90 -7.60
C SER A 9 -0.33 30.05 -8.23
N ALA A 10 -0.76 30.37 -9.46
CA ALA A 10 -1.72 29.56 -10.20
C ALA A 10 -1.14 28.16 -10.57
N THR A 11 0.10 28.11 -11.05
CA THR A 11 0.78 26.82 -11.35
C THR A 11 0.99 26.00 -10.07
N LEU A 12 1.43 26.62 -8.98
CA LEU A 12 1.60 25.94 -7.70
C LEU A 12 0.28 25.34 -7.20
N GLY A 13 -0.82 26.08 -7.32
CA GLY A 13 -2.16 25.58 -6.99
C GLY A 13 -2.55 24.33 -7.79
N GLN A 14 -2.26 24.32 -9.09
CA GLN A 14 -2.52 23.15 -9.95
C GLN A 14 -1.70 21.92 -9.51
N GLU A 15 -0.43 22.12 -9.16
CA GLU A 15 0.43 21.02 -8.69
C GLU A 15 -0.05 20.43 -7.36
N PHE A 16 -0.56 21.28 -6.44
CA PHE A 16 -1.18 20.81 -5.20
C PHE A 16 -2.51 20.08 -5.43
N SER A 17 -3.35 20.56 -6.36
CA SER A 17 -4.59 19.84 -6.73
C SER A 17 -4.28 18.48 -7.37
N MET A 18 -3.20 18.38 -8.15
CA MET A 18 -2.73 17.11 -8.69
C MET A 18 -2.21 16.18 -7.59
N LEU A 19 -1.44 16.71 -6.62
CA LEU A 19 -0.97 15.97 -5.46
C LEU A 19 -2.11 15.41 -4.61
N GLU A 20 -3.12 16.24 -4.30
CA GLU A 20 -4.33 15.82 -3.60
C GLU A 20 -5.01 14.63 -4.31
N ARG A 21 -5.25 14.77 -5.61
CA ARG A 21 -5.88 13.73 -6.42
C ARG A 21 -5.08 12.42 -6.40
N LEU A 22 -3.75 12.48 -6.53
CA LEU A 22 -2.92 11.28 -6.51
C LEU A 22 -2.88 10.61 -5.12
N LEU A 23 -2.92 11.39 -4.04
CA LEU A 23 -3.06 10.83 -2.68
C LEU A 23 -4.38 10.06 -2.52
N LEU A 24 -5.49 10.64 -2.98
CA LEU A 24 -6.81 9.98 -2.95
C LEU A 24 -6.83 8.71 -3.82
N GLN A 25 -6.32 8.80 -5.05
CA GLN A 25 -6.25 7.67 -5.96
C GLN A 25 -5.43 6.52 -5.35
N THR A 26 -4.25 6.83 -4.80
CA THR A 26 -3.39 5.86 -4.13
C THR A 26 -4.10 5.20 -2.95
N ALA A 27 -4.78 5.99 -2.12
CA ALA A 27 -5.56 5.49 -0.99
C ALA A 27 -6.69 4.55 -1.42
N ASP A 28 -7.39 4.88 -2.52
CA ASP A 28 -8.49 4.08 -3.05
C ASP A 28 -8.01 2.78 -3.69
N ASP A 29 -6.91 2.82 -4.44
CA ASP A 29 -6.28 1.63 -5.02
C ASP A 29 -5.81 0.66 -3.94
N ILE A 30 -5.11 1.14 -2.91
CA ILE A 30 -4.71 0.33 -1.77
C ILE A 30 -5.95 -0.23 -1.05
N SER A 31 -6.99 0.59 -0.83
CA SER A 31 -8.23 0.14 -0.18
C SER A 31 -8.93 -0.98 -0.96
N LYS A 32 -8.99 -0.86 -2.29
CA LYS A 32 -9.54 -1.87 -3.20
C LYS A 32 -8.68 -3.13 -3.17
N CYS A 33 -7.37 -3.00 -3.26
CA CYS A 33 -6.42 -4.10 -3.14
C CYS A 33 -6.63 -4.91 -1.85
N LEU A 34 -6.73 -4.25 -0.70
CA LEU A 34 -6.98 -4.91 0.58
C LEU A 34 -8.34 -5.65 0.63
N LYS A 35 -9.37 -5.15 -0.06
CA LYS A 35 -10.66 -5.86 -0.17
C LYS A 35 -10.51 -7.15 -0.98
N VAL A 36 -9.78 -7.10 -2.09
CA VAL A 36 -9.49 -8.28 -2.92
C VAL A 36 -8.66 -9.28 -2.13
N LEU A 37 -7.59 -8.83 -1.48
CA LEU A 37 -6.71 -9.67 -0.68
C LEU A 37 -7.47 -10.39 0.43
N LYS A 38 -8.32 -9.68 1.18
CA LYS A 38 -9.13 -10.29 2.24
C LYS A 38 -10.06 -11.40 1.75
N LYS A 39 -10.63 -11.24 0.55
CA LYS A 39 -11.44 -12.29 -0.09
C LYS A 39 -10.56 -13.44 -0.55
N GLY A 40 -9.39 -13.14 -1.11
CA GLY A 40 -8.37 -14.12 -1.49
C GLY A 40 -7.94 -15.00 -0.32
N LEU A 41 -7.55 -14.39 0.81
CA LEU A 41 -7.13 -15.09 2.03
C LEU A 41 -8.24 -16.01 2.54
N GLY A 42 -9.49 -15.54 2.56
CA GLY A 42 -10.62 -16.39 2.95
C GLY A 42 -10.82 -17.61 2.04
N LYS A 43 -10.62 -17.45 0.72
CA LYS A 43 -10.67 -18.58 -0.23
C LYS A 43 -9.48 -19.52 -0.05
N PHE A 44 -8.29 -18.97 0.15
CA PHE A 44 -7.07 -19.72 0.44
C PHE A 44 -7.26 -20.59 1.69
N ASP A 45 -7.72 -19.98 2.79
CA ASP A 45 -7.99 -20.68 4.05
C ASP A 45 -9.05 -21.77 3.86
N SER A 46 -10.12 -21.49 3.13
CA SER A 46 -11.18 -22.50 2.88
C SER A 46 -10.70 -23.71 2.09
N ARG A 47 -9.75 -23.51 1.16
CA ARG A 47 -9.20 -24.58 0.31
C ARG A 47 -8.13 -25.40 1.03
N ASN A 48 -7.23 -24.72 1.74
CA ASN A 48 -6.03 -25.33 2.29
C ASN A 48 -6.18 -25.72 3.76
N LEU A 49 -7.21 -25.20 4.46
CA LEU A 49 -7.39 -25.38 5.91
C LEU A 49 -8.83 -25.75 6.31
N PRO A 50 -9.46 -26.76 5.68
CA PRO A 50 -10.77 -27.24 6.13
C PRO A 50 -10.67 -27.76 7.58
N GLY A 51 -11.54 -27.27 8.46
CA GLY A 51 -11.63 -27.73 9.85
C GLY A 51 -10.59 -27.16 10.83
N PHE A 52 -9.70 -26.26 10.39
CA PHE A 52 -8.69 -25.65 11.28
C PHE A 52 -9.25 -24.56 12.19
N HIS A 53 -8.60 -24.38 13.35
CA HIS A 53 -8.90 -23.28 14.27
C HIS A 53 -8.68 -21.92 13.61
N TYR A 54 -9.66 -21.03 13.76
CA TYR A 54 -9.65 -19.66 13.21
C TYR A 54 -8.34 -18.90 13.45
N ARG A 55 -7.69 -19.08 14.61
CA ARG A 55 -6.43 -18.39 14.95
C ARG A 55 -5.22 -18.81 14.10
N SER A 56 -5.31 -19.93 13.41
CA SER A 56 -4.25 -20.44 12.51
C SER A 56 -4.46 -20.03 11.05
N THR A 57 -5.57 -19.36 10.73
CA THR A 57 -5.88 -18.93 9.36
C THR A 57 -5.00 -17.77 8.93
N SER A 58 -4.64 -17.72 7.64
CA SER A 58 -3.86 -16.61 7.08
C SER A 58 -4.59 -15.28 7.27
N LYS A 59 -5.92 -15.29 7.15
CA LYS A 59 -6.78 -14.14 7.42
C LYS A 59 -6.66 -13.61 8.86
N TYR A 60 -6.48 -14.49 9.84
CA TYR A 60 -6.27 -14.08 11.23
C TYR A 60 -4.85 -13.55 11.45
N CYS A 61 -3.84 -14.26 10.95
CA CYS A 61 -2.43 -13.89 11.12
C CYS A 61 -2.12 -12.52 10.50
N LEU A 62 -2.59 -12.25 9.28
CA LEU A 62 -2.35 -10.97 8.59
C LEU A 62 -3.32 -9.86 9.03
N LYS A 63 -4.23 -10.13 9.99
CA LYS A 63 -5.30 -9.18 10.35
C LYS A 63 -4.74 -7.86 10.87
N VAL A 64 -3.67 -7.92 11.65
CA VAL A 64 -3.04 -6.74 12.26
C VAL A 64 -2.39 -5.89 11.18
N ASP A 65 -1.57 -6.48 10.32
CA ASP A 65 -0.92 -5.76 9.21
C ASP A 65 -1.93 -5.14 8.25
N ILE A 66 -3.00 -5.86 7.91
CA ILE A 66 -4.07 -5.28 7.08
C ILE A 66 -4.76 -4.11 7.80
N ARG A 67 -4.83 -4.09 9.13
CA ARG A 67 -5.36 -2.95 9.88
C ARG A 67 -4.41 -1.76 9.81
N VAL A 68 -3.10 -1.98 9.97
CA VAL A 68 -2.08 -0.94 9.84
C VAL A 68 -2.12 -0.30 8.45
N VAL A 69 -2.17 -1.10 7.37
CA VAL A 69 -2.29 -0.55 6.01
C VAL A 69 -3.57 0.29 5.85
N LYS A 70 -4.70 -0.14 6.44
CA LYS A 70 -5.94 0.66 6.43
C LYS A 70 -5.83 1.98 7.17
N GLU A 71 -5.06 2.02 8.24
CA GLU A 71 -4.76 3.23 8.98
C GLU A 71 -3.95 4.19 8.09
N MET A 72 -2.90 3.68 7.42
CA MET A 72 -2.11 4.49 6.49
C MET A 72 -2.91 4.99 5.28
N VAL A 73 -3.87 4.21 4.78
CA VAL A 73 -4.85 4.67 3.78
C VAL A 73 -5.69 5.85 4.31
N SER A 74 -6.02 5.85 5.59
CA SER A 74 -6.78 6.94 6.22
C SER A 74 -5.92 8.19 6.38
N GLU A 75 -4.64 8.03 6.73
CA GLU A 75 -3.65 9.11 6.76
C GLU A 75 -3.47 9.76 5.38
N LEU A 76 -3.30 8.98 4.32
CA LEU A 76 -3.21 9.49 2.94
C LEU A 76 -4.42 10.38 2.58
N ARG A 77 -5.63 9.93 2.92
CA ARG A 77 -6.87 10.70 2.73
C ARG A 77 -6.92 11.95 3.61
N GLN A 78 -6.40 11.87 4.83
CA GLN A 78 -6.36 13.01 5.73
C GLN A 78 -5.41 14.09 5.20
N VAL A 79 -4.23 13.71 4.71
CA VAL A 79 -3.28 14.64 4.08
C VAL A 79 -3.89 15.29 2.84
N ALA A 80 -4.54 14.51 1.97
CA ALA A 80 -5.28 15.04 0.82
C ALA A 80 -6.31 16.09 1.25
N LYS A 81 -7.11 15.80 2.28
CA LYS A 81 -8.07 16.76 2.84
C LYS A 81 -7.39 18.01 3.40
N ARG A 82 -6.23 17.88 4.05
CA ARG A 82 -5.46 19.03 4.55
C ARG A 82 -5.01 19.93 3.39
N ILE A 83 -4.48 19.35 2.31
CA ILE A 83 -4.11 20.09 1.09
C ILE A 83 -5.32 20.84 0.52
N SER A 84 -6.46 20.15 0.34
CA SER A 84 -7.68 20.73 -0.24
C SER A 84 -8.25 21.92 0.54
N ARG A 85 -8.06 21.92 1.88
CA ARG A 85 -8.61 22.93 2.80
C ARG A 85 -7.64 24.09 3.04
N SER A 86 -6.37 23.91 2.70
CA SER A 86 -5.34 24.92 2.92
C SER A 86 -5.48 26.01 1.85
N LYS A 87 -5.67 27.26 2.29
CA LYS A 87 -5.72 28.42 1.38
C LYS A 87 -4.36 28.74 0.75
N SER A 88 -3.29 28.30 1.40
CA SER A 88 -1.91 28.47 0.97
C SER A 88 -1.12 27.20 1.33
N PRO A 89 -1.31 26.10 0.58
CA PRO A 89 -0.57 24.86 0.82
C PRO A 89 0.93 25.13 0.76
N SER A 90 1.67 24.54 1.69
CA SER A 90 3.07 24.87 1.95
C SER A 90 3.95 23.61 1.95
N GLN A 91 5.23 23.80 2.25
CA GLN A 91 6.19 22.70 2.43
C GLN A 91 5.73 21.68 3.50
N SER A 92 4.94 22.10 4.50
CA SER A 92 4.45 21.20 5.54
C SER A 92 3.50 20.14 5.00
N GLU A 93 2.60 20.51 4.10
CA GLU A 93 1.65 19.59 3.47
C GLU A 93 2.36 18.60 2.53
N VAL A 94 3.37 19.07 1.82
CA VAL A 94 4.20 18.23 0.94
C VAL A 94 5.02 17.22 1.75
N ASN A 95 5.61 17.67 2.87
CA ASN A 95 6.32 16.78 3.77
C ASN A 95 5.37 15.74 4.41
N ALA A 96 4.17 16.16 4.81
CA ALA A 96 3.15 15.23 5.30
C ALA A 96 2.73 14.20 4.23
N ALA A 97 2.61 14.60 2.96
CA ALA A 97 2.34 13.70 1.85
C ALA A 97 3.46 12.67 1.67
N ARG A 98 4.73 13.11 1.72
CA ARG A 98 5.90 12.23 1.62
C ARG A 98 5.98 11.23 2.78
N ILE A 99 5.79 11.69 4.01
CA ILE A 99 5.79 10.83 5.20
C ILE A 99 4.67 9.80 5.11
N SER A 100 3.45 10.22 4.77
CA SER A 100 2.30 9.32 4.66
C SER A 100 2.45 8.30 3.53
N MET A 101 3.04 8.71 2.39
CA MET A 101 3.37 7.80 1.29
C MET A 101 4.37 6.72 1.73
N ASN A 102 5.47 7.12 2.36
CA ASN A 102 6.50 6.18 2.81
C ASN A 102 5.94 5.21 3.87
N ALA A 103 5.21 5.72 4.85
CA ALA A 103 4.58 4.87 5.86
C ALA A 103 3.58 3.86 5.26
N ALA A 104 2.84 4.25 4.21
CA ALA A 104 1.98 3.33 3.48
C ALA A 104 2.79 2.27 2.70
N ALA A 105 3.92 2.65 2.12
CA ALA A 105 4.81 1.73 1.42
C ALA A 105 5.44 0.70 2.37
N ASP A 106 5.92 1.16 3.53
CA ASP A 106 6.49 0.31 4.57
C ASP A 106 5.43 -0.67 5.11
N ALA A 107 4.23 -0.18 5.43
CA ALA A 107 3.13 -1.04 5.89
C ALA A 107 2.73 -2.11 4.86
N LEU A 108 2.80 -1.82 3.56
CA LEU A 108 2.56 -2.81 2.50
C LEU A 108 3.69 -3.83 2.39
N SER A 109 4.94 -3.41 2.60
CA SER A 109 6.09 -4.31 2.68
C SER A 109 5.99 -5.24 3.89
N ASP A 110 5.60 -4.71 5.05
CA ASP A 110 5.37 -5.48 6.28
C ASP A 110 4.23 -6.48 6.10
N LEU A 111 3.12 -6.09 5.45
CA LEU A 111 2.04 -7.01 5.11
C LEU A 111 2.53 -8.17 4.22
N ASN A 112 3.41 -7.88 3.25
CA ASN A 112 4.00 -8.92 2.42
C ASN A 112 4.93 -9.83 3.24
N ARG A 113 5.74 -9.26 4.13
CA ARG A 113 6.60 -10.03 5.04
C ARG A 113 5.78 -10.89 6.01
N ALA A 114 4.65 -10.41 6.51
CA ALA A 114 3.72 -11.18 7.35
C ALA A 114 3.15 -12.39 6.59
N GLY A 115 2.87 -12.25 5.30
CA GLY A 115 2.51 -13.38 4.42
C GLY A 115 3.62 -14.43 4.34
N GLN A 116 4.86 -14.00 4.19
CA GLN A 116 6.01 -14.89 4.17
C GLN A 116 6.22 -15.60 5.52
N ILE A 117 6.16 -14.87 6.63
CA ILE A 117 6.28 -15.44 7.99
C ILE A 117 5.18 -16.46 8.25
N TYR A 118 3.96 -16.22 7.75
CA TYR A 118 2.87 -17.19 7.82
C TYR A 118 3.23 -18.49 7.09
N ASP A 119 3.74 -18.38 5.87
CA ASP A 119 4.14 -19.52 5.05
C ASP A 119 5.32 -20.29 5.68
N GLU A 120 6.30 -19.58 6.26
CA GLU A 120 7.44 -20.13 7.02
C GLU A 120 6.94 -20.94 8.23
N ASN A 121 6.10 -20.33 9.08
CA ASN A 121 5.53 -20.97 10.28
C ASN A 121 4.63 -22.19 9.97
N ARG A 122 4.15 -22.29 8.73
CA ARG A 122 3.30 -23.39 8.24
C ARG A 122 4.10 -24.60 7.76
N GLY A 123 5.42 -24.54 7.68
CA GLY A 123 6.27 -25.66 7.26
C GLY A 123 6.57 -25.73 5.76
N LEU A 124 6.66 -24.58 5.08
CA LEU A 124 7.28 -24.54 3.74
C LEU A 124 8.83 -24.53 3.76
N ASP A 125 9.44 -24.76 4.91
CA ASP A 125 10.79 -25.34 5.04
C ASP A 125 10.70 -26.87 5.14
N ARG A 126 10.54 -27.50 3.97
CA ARG A 126 11.33 -28.59 3.37
C ARG A 126 12.25 -29.54 4.19
N GLN A 127 12.20 -29.64 5.51
CA GLN A 127 13.01 -30.58 6.31
C GLN A 127 12.17 -31.35 7.34
N GLU A 128 11.16 -32.09 6.89
CA GLU A 128 10.72 -33.32 7.59
C GLU A 128 9.91 -34.29 6.69
N ALA A 129 9.79 -34.02 5.39
CA ALA A 129 9.16 -34.92 4.42
C ALA A 129 10.09 -35.17 3.22
N LYS A 130 11.16 -35.95 3.44
CA LYS A 130 11.88 -36.64 2.36
C LYS A 130 11.93 -38.15 2.62
N MET A 131 10.78 -38.79 2.47
CA MET A 131 10.65 -40.09 1.81
C MET A 131 9.31 -40.08 1.10
N GLY A 132 9.33 -39.85 -0.22
CA GLY A 132 8.11 -39.78 -1.02
C GLY A 132 8.31 -38.97 -2.29
N ASP A 133 8.70 -39.65 -3.34
CA ASP A 133 8.71 -39.18 -4.72
C ASP A 133 7.36 -38.51 -5.09
N GLY A 134 7.39 -37.35 -5.74
CA GLY A 134 6.15 -36.69 -6.15
C GLY A 134 6.22 -35.19 -6.38
N LYS A 135 6.70 -34.80 -7.56
CA LYS A 135 6.25 -33.61 -8.32
C LYS A 135 6.11 -32.30 -7.52
N THR A 136 7.18 -31.51 -7.52
CA THR A 136 7.17 -30.11 -7.10
C THR A 136 6.16 -29.33 -7.97
N SER A 137 4.96 -29.08 -7.44
CA SER A 137 3.93 -28.30 -8.12
C SER A 137 4.42 -26.87 -8.26
N LYS A 138 4.64 -26.43 -9.49
CA LYS A 138 5.22 -25.12 -9.86
C LYS A 138 4.30 -23.91 -9.59
N ASN A 139 3.20 -24.07 -8.86
CA ASN A 139 2.29 -23.00 -8.43
C ASN A 139 1.90 -23.24 -6.97
N ALA A 140 2.83 -23.13 -6.03
CA ALA A 140 2.47 -23.20 -4.62
C ALA A 140 1.51 -22.02 -4.34
N ASP A 141 0.24 -22.31 -4.10
CA ASP A 141 -0.69 -21.40 -3.45
C ASP A 141 -0.06 -21.10 -2.08
N THR A 142 0.72 -20.03 -1.98
CA THR A 142 1.24 -19.51 -0.71
C THR A 142 0.61 -18.17 -0.41
N VAL A 143 0.58 -17.80 0.87
CA VAL A 143 -0.01 -16.52 1.28
C VAL A 143 0.83 -15.36 0.75
N GLU A 144 2.16 -15.48 0.79
CA GLU A 144 3.08 -14.50 0.19
C GLU A 144 2.78 -14.30 -1.30
N THR A 145 2.64 -15.38 -2.06
CA THR A 145 2.37 -15.31 -3.51
C THR A 145 1.03 -14.64 -3.77
N LEU A 146 0.02 -14.93 -2.95
CA LEU A 146 -1.30 -14.29 -3.02
C LEU A 146 -1.23 -12.79 -2.68
N VAL A 147 -0.47 -12.39 -1.66
CA VAL A 147 -0.27 -10.98 -1.30
C VAL A 147 0.43 -10.24 -2.44
N LYS A 148 1.56 -10.78 -2.95
CA LYS A 148 2.33 -10.19 -4.06
C LYS A 148 1.51 -10.04 -5.33
N SER A 149 0.81 -11.10 -5.75
CA SER A 149 -0.03 -11.06 -6.96
C SER A 149 -1.18 -10.06 -6.81
N THR A 150 -1.86 -10.06 -5.67
CA THR A 150 -2.95 -9.11 -5.41
C THR A 150 -2.47 -7.67 -5.45
N LEU A 151 -1.33 -7.36 -4.83
CA LEU A 151 -0.71 -6.03 -4.87
C LEU A 151 -0.34 -5.64 -6.31
N ARG A 152 0.32 -6.52 -7.05
CA ARG A 152 0.75 -6.25 -8.44
C ARG A 152 -0.42 -5.97 -9.38
N GLU A 153 -1.54 -6.67 -9.18
CA GLU A 153 -2.72 -6.58 -10.05
C GLU A 153 -3.66 -5.42 -9.71
N ASN A 154 -3.69 -5.00 -8.44
CA ASN A 154 -4.68 -4.03 -7.95
C ASN A 154 -4.08 -2.70 -7.50
N PHE A 155 -2.75 -2.57 -7.46
CA PHE A 155 -2.06 -1.35 -7.06
C PHE A 155 -0.90 -1.03 -8.03
N THR A 156 -0.95 0.16 -8.63
CA THR A 156 0.03 0.60 -9.64
C THR A 156 1.36 1.10 -9.05
N GLY A 157 1.48 1.13 -7.72
CA GLY A 157 2.67 1.59 -7.01
C GLY A 157 2.71 3.11 -6.76
N PHE A 158 3.71 3.54 -6.00
CA PHE A 158 3.85 4.92 -5.52
C PHE A 158 4.56 5.88 -6.50
N ARG A 159 5.09 5.39 -7.63
CA ARG A 159 5.94 6.17 -8.55
C ARG A 159 5.31 7.48 -9.02
N HIS A 160 4.01 7.46 -9.33
CA HIS A 160 3.29 8.66 -9.77
C HIS A 160 3.17 9.70 -8.65
N LEU A 161 2.83 9.24 -7.44
CA LEU A 161 2.71 10.09 -6.26
C LEU A 161 4.07 10.66 -5.86
N GLU A 162 5.12 9.84 -5.84
CA GLU A 162 6.49 10.26 -5.56
C GLU A 162 6.96 11.33 -6.54
N LYS A 163 6.75 11.11 -7.85
CA LYS A 163 7.08 12.09 -8.88
C LYS A 163 6.35 13.41 -8.65
N GLN A 164 5.06 13.36 -8.32
CA GLN A 164 4.27 14.56 -8.07
C GLN A 164 4.73 15.31 -6.82
N ILE A 165 5.05 14.61 -5.74
CA ILE A 165 5.62 15.22 -4.53
C ILE A 165 6.89 15.98 -4.91
N SER A 166 7.81 15.37 -5.68
CA SER A 166 9.02 16.04 -6.11
C SER A 166 8.80 17.24 -7.06
N ILE A 167 7.74 17.23 -7.87
CA ILE A 167 7.36 18.40 -8.68
C ILE A 167 6.93 19.55 -7.76
N VAL A 168 6.05 19.27 -6.79
CA VAL A 168 5.55 20.29 -5.86
C VAL A 168 6.69 20.84 -4.98
N GLU A 169 7.58 19.98 -4.48
CA GLU A 169 8.77 20.41 -3.71
C GLU A 169 9.63 21.39 -4.50
N LYS A 170 9.92 21.07 -5.78
CA LYS A 170 10.70 21.96 -6.64
C LYS A 170 9.99 23.28 -6.92
N ALA A 171 8.66 23.26 -7.07
CA ALA A 171 7.87 24.46 -7.30
C ALA A 171 7.89 25.43 -6.10
N LEU A 172 8.08 24.90 -4.88
CA LEU A 172 8.16 25.66 -3.63
C LEU A 172 9.52 26.28 -3.34
N LEU A 173 10.61 25.84 -3.98
CA LEU A 173 11.94 26.40 -3.74
C LEU A 173 12.03 27.87 -4.25
N PRO A 174 12.64 28.78 -3.47
CA PRO A 174 13.04 30.08 -3.99
C PRO A 174 14.11 29.88 -5.08
N TRP A 175 14.04 30.67 -6.16
CA TRP A 175 15.04 30.65 -7.23
C TRP A 175 16.29 31.40 -6.78
#